data_AF-A0AAW0K4W1-F1
#
_entry.id   AF-A0AAW0K4W1-F1
#
_cell.length_a   1.000
_cell.length_b   1.000
_cell.length_c   1.000
_cell.angle_alpha   90.00
_cell.angle_beta   90.00
_cell.angle_gamma   90.00
#
_symmetry.space_group_name_H-M   'P 1'
#
loop_
_entity.id
_entity.type
_entity.pdbx_description
1 polymer ?
#
loop_
_entity_poly.entity_id
_entity_poly.type
_entity_poly.pdbx_seq_one_letter_code
_entity_poly.pdbx_strand_id
1 'polypeptide(L)'
;MSHRRSGRSLGPPAPQQLLLLLPLLLQLSWAAAQHHQKPPGIYYATAYWLPASKSVEVKNVLDKNGDAYGFYNDSITVTGWGILEIRAGYSSQILANEIIMFLAGYLEGYLTAPHMYDHFTNLYPQLIKNPSIMDKVQRFMEKQDMWTRKNIKEQKDDPFWRHTGYVMAQLDGLYVGALKRAYIENMKPMTMSQVQFLNAVGDLLDLIPSLSPTKDGSMNVFKRWDMGHCSALIK
;
A
#
# COMPACT_ATOMS: atom_id res chain seq x y z
N MET A 1 39.06 -25.91 52.69
CA MET A 1 38.05 -26.91 52.22
C MET A 1 36.66 -26.33 52.38
N SER A 2 35.89 -26.38 51.29
CA SER A 2 34.43 -26.25 51.13
C SER A 2 33.68 -24.98 51.55
N HIS A 3 33.29 -24.24 50.51
CA HIS A 3 32.15 -23.32 50.45
C HIS A 3 30.80 -24.03 50.69
N ARG A 4 29.80 -23.31 51.22
CA ARG A 4 28.37 -23.58 51.03
C ARG A 4 27.69 -22.36 50.40
N ARG A 5 27.08 -22.57 49.24
CA ARG A 5 26.16 -21.66 48.53
C ARG A 5 24.76 -21.82 49.11
N SER A 6 23.99 -20.72 49.21
CA SER A 6 22.54 -20.76 49.12
C SER A 6 22.10 -19.94 47.90
N GLY A 7 21.23 -20.55 47.09
CA GLY A 7 20.80 -20.03 45.80
C GLY A 7 19.81 -18.87 45.92
N ARG A 8 19.95 -17.89 45.03
CA ARG A 8 18.93 -16.89 44.75
C ARG A 8 18.02 -17.39 43.62
N SER A 9 16.72 -17.33 43.89
CA SER A 9 15.63 -17.54 42.95
C SER A 9 15.67 -16.53 41.80
N LEU A 10 15.58 -17.01 40.56
CA LEU A 10 15.44 -16.21 39.34
C LEU A 10 13.95 -15.88 39.16
N GLY A 11 13.58 -14.63 39.41
CA GLY A 11 12.30 -14.08 38.95
C GLY A 11 12.35 -13.77 37.44
N PRO A 12 11.19 -13.74 36.75
CA PRO A 12 11.12 -13.55 35.31
C PRO A 12 11.52 -12.11 34.91
N PRO A 13 12.24 -11.91 33.79
CA PRO A 13 12.60 -10.58 33.31
C PRO A 13 11.44 -9.89 32.58
N ALA A 14 11.40 -8.56 32.69
CA ALA A 14 10.42 -7.65 32.10
C ALA A 14 10.60 -7.46 30.57
N PRO A 15 9.55 -7.03 29.84
CA PRO A 15 9.54 -7.03 28.38
C PRO A 15 10.05 -5.71 27.81
N GLN A 16 11.36 -5.60 27.56
CA GLN A 16 11.93 -4.50 26.77
C GLN A 16 13.15 -4.97 25.97
N GLN A 17 12.95 -5.81 24.96
CA GLN A 17 13.97 -6.07 23.93
C GLN A 17 13.30 -6.39 22.58
N LEU A 18 13.00 -5.37 21.78
CA LEU A 18 12.66 -5.55 20.36
C LEU A 18 12.94 -4.29 19.50
N LEU A 19 13.92 -3.46 19.91
CA LEU A 19 14.19 -2.17 19.26
C LEU A 19 15.66 -1.95 18.83
N LEU A 20 16.39 -3.01 18.49
CA LEU A 20 17.77 -2.87 18.00
C LEU A 20 18.08 -3.82 16.83
N LEU A 21 17.46 -3.60 15.67
CA LEU A 21 17.98 -4.02 14.36
C LEU A 21 17.46 -3.09 13.26
N LEU A 22 17.96 -1.86 13.22
CA LEU A 22 17.91 -0.92 12.08
C LEU A 22 18.72 0.31 12.50
N PRO A 23 20.03 0.37 12.18
CA PRO A 23 20.40 1.20 11.04
C PRO A 23 21.75 0.79 10.42
N LEU A 24 21.75 0.16 9.24
CA LEU A 24 22.91 0.23 8.34
C LEU A 24 22.44 -0.15 6.94
N LEU A 25 21.95 0.82 6.18
CA LEU A 25 21.79 0.80 4.71
C LEU A 25 21.03 2.06 4.29
N LEU A 26 21.62 3.24 4.47
CA LEU A 26 21.07 4.49 3.93
C LEU A 26 22.19 5.48 3.58
N GLN A 27 23.18 5.00 2.81
CA GLN A 27 24.01 5.85 1.96
C GLN A 27 24.35 5.07 0.68
N LEU A 28 23.36 4.96 -0.21
CA LEU A 28 23.61 4.68 -1.62
C LEU A 28 22.97 5.82 -2.39
N SER A 29 23.82 6.65 -2.99
CA SER A 29 23.46 7.65 -3.98
C SER A 29 22.58 7.01 -5.05
N TRP A 30 21.31 7.40 -5.09
CA TRP A 30 20.41 6.98 -6.15
C TRP A 30 20.84 7.66 -7.45
N ALA A 31 21.62 6.93 -8.25
CA ALA A 31 21.72 7.22 -9.68
C ALA A 31 20.29 7.23 -10.26
N ALA A 32 20.01 8.17 -11.17
CA ALA A 32 18.72 8.27 -11.82
C ALA A 32 18.31 6.89 -12.37
N ALA A 33 17.21 6.34 -11.86
CA ALA A 33 16.69 5.05 -12.31
C ALA A 33 16.43 5.15 -13.82
N GLN A 34 17.18 4.39 -14.61
CA GLN A 34 16.86 4.20 -16.02
C GLN A 34 15.52 3.46 -16.09
N HIS A 35 14.49 4.15 -16.58
CA HIS A 35 13.15 3.62 -16.81
C HIS A 35 13.27 2.52 -17.87
N HIS A 36 13.52 1.28 -17.46
CA HIS A 36 13.42 0.12 -18.34
C HIS A 36 11.93 -0.15 -18.56
N GLN A 37 11.34 0.53 -19.53
CA GLN A 37 10.00 0.21 -19.97
C GLN A 37 10.02 -1.18 -20.59
N LYS A 38 9.40 -2.11 -19.87
CA LYS A 38 9.18 -3.48 -20.26
C LYS A 38 8.27 -3.47 -21.50
N PRO A 39 8.53 -4.28 -22.54
CA PRO A 39 7.80 -4.18 -23.80
C PRO A 39 6.29 -4.39 -23.60
N PRO A 40 5.40 -3.72 -24.35
CA PRO A 40 3.96 -3.92 -24.21
C PRO A 40 3.60 -5.40 -24.34
N GLY A 41 2.71 -5.89 -23.47
CA GLY A 41 2.39 -7.30 -23.40
C GLY A 41 1.65 -7.71 -22.13
N ILE A 42 1.32 -9.01 -22.05
CA ILE A 42 0.62 -9.59 -20.91
C ILE A 42 1.64 -10.16 -19.91
N TYR A 43 1.59 -9.64 -18.70
CA TYR A 43 2.42 -10.07 -17.58
C TYR A 43 1.62 -10.94 -16.62
N TYR A 44 1.91 -12.23 -16.59
CA TYR A 44 1.31 -13.16 -15.65
C TYR A 44 2.10 -13.21 -14.35
N ALA A 45 1.39 -13.32 -13.23
CA ALA A 45 2.00 -13.61 -11.95
C ALA A 45 1.08 -14.44 -11.06
N THR A 46 1.70 -15.20 -10.16
CA THR A 46 1.04 -15.99 -9.14
C THR A 46 1.77 -15.81 -7.80
N ALA A 47 1.01 -15.56 -6.74
CA ALA A 47 1.45 -15.43 -5.37
C ALA A 47 1.02 -16.65 -4.55
N TYR A 48 1.93 -17.12 -3.70
CA TYR A 48 1.74 -18.24 -2.77
C TYR A 48 1.99 -17.75 -1.35
N TRP A 49 1.04 -17.99 -0.45
CA TRP A 49 1.16 -17.68 0.96
C TRP A 49 1.92 -18.80 1.68
N LEU A 50 2.96 -18.42 2.42
CA LEU A 50 3.77 -19.33 3.22
C LEU A 50 3.42 -19.14 4.71
N PRO A 51 2.56 -19.99 5.31
CA PRO A 51 2.05 -19.76 6.67
C PRO A 51 3.13 -19.76 7.75
N ALA A 52 4.16 -20.60 7.60
CA ALA A 52 5.23 -20.76 8.59
C ALA A 52 6.08 -19.49 8.74
N SER A 53 6.38 -18.82 7.62
CA SER A 53 7.17 -17.59 7.58
C SER A 53 6.31 -16.32 7.53
N LYS A 54 4.99 -16.44 7.38
CA LYS A 54 4.06 -15.33 7.14
C LYS A 54 4.52 -14.42 5.99
N SER A 55 4.95 -15.03 4.90
CA SER A 55 5.52 -14.35 3.73
C SER A 55 4.85 -14.79 2.44
N VAL A 56 5.10 -14.04 1.37
CA VAL A 56 4.60 -14.34 0.03
C VAL A 56 5.76 -14.71 -0.88
N GLU A 57 5.64 -15.84 -1.57
CA GLU A 57 6.46 -16.18 -2.73
C GLU A 57 5.70 -15.78 -4.00
N VAL A 58 6.38 -15.18 -4.97
CA VAL A 58 5.77 -14.76 -6.25
C VAL A 58 6.54 -15.34 -7.43
N LYS A 59 5.80 -15.84 -8.43
CA LYS A 59 6.34 -16.39 -9.69
C LYS A 59 5.68 -15.71 -10.88
N ASN A 60 6.46 -15.46 -11.93
CA ASN A 60 5.99 -14.82 -13.17
C ASN A 60 5.34 -15.84 -14.12
N VAL A 61 4.36 -16.59 -13.63
CA VAL A 61 3.57 -17.59 -14.36
C VAL A 61 2.10 -17.47 -13.96
N LEU A 62 1.20 -18.00 -14.78
CA LEU A 62 -0.21 -18.17 -14.43
C LEU A 62 -0.43 -19.60 -13.91
N ASP A 63 -0.39 -19.79 -12.60
CA ASP A 63 -0.70 -21.06 -11.94
C ASP A 63 -2.01 -20.93 -11.14
N LYS A 64 -3.05 -21.62 -11.62
CA LYS A 64 -4.39 -21.59 -11.02
C LYS A 64 -4.46 -22.27 -9.65
N ASN A 65 -3.41 -22.99 -9.25
CA ASN A 65 -3.30 -23.58 -7.92
C ASN A 65 -2.69 -22.61 -6.89
N GLY A 66 -2.21 -21.44 -7.31
CA GLY A 66 -1.69 -20.43 -6.39
C GLY A 66 -2.79 -19.69 -5.64
N ASP A 67 -2.40 -19.07 -4.53
CA ASP A 67 -3.33 -18.42 -3.59
C ASP A 67 -3.87 -17.08 -4.09
N ALA A 68 -3.11 -16.40 -4.94
CA ALA A 68 -3.62 -15.37 -5.84
C ALA A 68 -2.90 -15.44 -7.19
N TYR A 69 -3.63 -15.36 -8.30
CA TYR A 69 -3.05 -15.39 -9.64
C TYR A 69 -3.81 -14.47 -10.58
N GLY A 70 -3.16 -14.07 -11.66
CA GLY A 70 -3.74 -13.12 -12.59
C GLY A 70 -2.75 -12.60 -13.60
N PHE A 71 -3.11 -11.47 -14.21
CA PHE A 71 -2.25 -10.80 -15.17
C PHE A 71 -2.48 -9.29 -15.18
N TYR A 72 -1.45 -8.58 -15.64
CA TYR A 72 -1.57 -7.21 -16.11
C TYR A 72 -1.22 -7.16 -17.60
N ASN A 73 -2.20 -6.81 -18.42
CA ASN A 73 -2.00 -6.55 -19.85
C ASN A 73 -1.67 -5.07 -20.02
N ASP A 74 -0.41 -4.81 -20.31
CA ASP A 74 0.07 -3.47 -20.56
C ASP A 74 -0.19 -3.06 -22.02
N SER A 75 -1.43 -2.65 -22.26
CA SER A 75 -1.90 -2.16 -23.56
C SER A 75 -2.15 -0.64 -23.58
N ILE A 76 -1.62 0.11 -22.60
CA ILE A 76 -1.96 1.53 -22.43
C ILE A 76 -1.60 2.38 -23.65
N THR A 77 -0.47 2.08 -24.31
CA THR A 77 -0.01 2.78 -25.52
C THR A 77 -0.75 2.36 -26.79
N VAL A 78 -1.49 1.25 -26.75
CA VAL A 78 -2.22 0.70 -27.90
C VAL A 78 -3.71 1.02 -27.82
N THR A 79 -4.32 0.87 -26.64
CA THR A 79 -5.77 1.00 -26.44
C THR A 79 -6.15 2.17 -25.54
N GLY A 80 -5.18 2.79 -24.86
CA GLY A 80 -5.43 3.73 -23.76
C GLY A 80 -5.67 3.07 -22.41
N TRP A 81 -5.69 1.73 -22.33
CA TRP A 81 -6.04 0.98 -21.11
C TRP A 81 -4.96 -0.03 -20.71
N GLY A 82 -4.62 -0.05 -19.43
CA GLY A 82 -4.05 -1.24 -18.79
C GLY A 82 -5.17 -2.12 -18.26
N ILE A 83 -5.09 -3.44 -18.47
CA ILE A 83 -6.13 -4.39 -18.02
C ILE A 83 -5.53 -5.29 -16.96
N LEU A 84 -6.07 -5.23 -15.74
CA LEU A 84 -5.68 -6.07 -14.61
C LEU A 84 -6.82 -7.07 -14.31
N GLU A 85 -6.48 -8.36 -14.21
CA GLU A 85 -7.38 -9.39 -13.64
C GLU A 85 -6.65 -10.10 -12.51
N ILE A 86 -7.33 -10.25 -11.37
CA ILE A 86 -6.83 -10.97 -10.20
C ILE A 86 -7.88 -11.93 -9.69
N ARG A 87 -7.45 -13.15 -9.38
CA ARG A 87 -8.24 -14.16 -8.68
C ARG A 87 -7.46 -14.58 -7.43
N ALA A 88 -8.05 -14.41 -6.25
CA ALA A 88 -7.44 -14.75 -4.97
C ALA A 88 -8.37 -15.63 -4.14
N GLY A 89 -7.79 -16.55 -3.35
CA GLY A 89 -8.54 -17.46 -2.49
C GLY A 89 -9.16 -18.67 -3.20
N TYR A 90 -8.69 -18.99 -4.41
CA TYR A 90 -9.19 -20.11 -5.23
C TYR A 90 -8.25 -21.34 -5.22
N SER A 91 -7.18 -21.33 -4.44
CA SER A 91 -6.29 -22.48 -4.28
C SER A 91 -6.93 -23.58 -3.42
N SER A 92 -6.26 -24.73 -3.30
CA SER A 92 -6.65 -25.77 -2.35
C SER A 92 -6.40 -25.37 -0.88
N GLN A 93 -5.66 -24.29 -0.63
CA GLN A 93 -5.34 -23.83 0.71
C GLN A 93 -6.49 -23.00 1.27
N ILE A 94 -6.99 -23.38 2.46
CA ILE A 94 -8.00 -22.59 3.16
C ILE A 94 -7.30 -21.40 3.83
N LEU A 95 -7.60 -20.20 3.34
CA LEU A 95 -7.04 -18.95 3.82
C LEU A 95 -8.11 -18.11 4.52
N ALA A 96 -7.70 -17.36 5.54
CA ALA A 96 -8.54 -16.33 6.13
C ALA A 96 -8.78 -15.19 5.13
N ASN A 97 -9.94 -14.54 5.19
CA ASN A 97 -10.32 -13.47 4.27
C ASN A 97 -9.29 -12.33 4.25
N GLU A 98 -8.72 -11.98 5.40
CA GLU A 98 -7.68 -10.96 5.52
C GLU A 98 -6.43 -11.33 4.70
N ILE A 99 -6.05 -12.61 4.67
CA ILE A 99 -4.92 -13.10 3.88
C ILE A 99 -5.26 -13.08 2.39
N ILE A 100 -6.48 -13.49 2.02
CA ILE A 100 -6.94 -13.45 0.62
C ILE A 100 -6.88 -12.02 0.08
N MET A 101 -7.39 -11.05 0.84
CA MET A 101 -7.37 -9.63 0.46
C MET A 101 -5.96 -9.07 0.42
N PHE A 102 -5.10 -9.43 1.39
CA PHE A 102 -3.69 -9.09 1.36
C PHE A 102 -2.98 -9.63 0.11
N LEU A 103 -3.23 -10.88 -0.29
CA LEU A 103 -2.64 -11.47 -1.49
C LEU A 103 -3.16 -10.84 -2.77
N ALA A 104 -4.44 -10.48 -2.82
CA ALA A 104 -5.02 -9.76 -3.95
C ALA A 104 -4.30 -8.42 -4.16
N GLY A 105 -4.15 -7.64 -3.08
CA GLY A 105 -3.37 -6.40 -3.11
C GLY A 105 -1.90 -6.64 -3.46
N TYR A 106 -1.27 -7.64 -2.87
CA TYR A 106 0.13 -7.98 -3.15
C TYR A 106 0.35 -8.25 -4.64
N LEU A 107 -0.51 -9.05 -5.26
CA LEU A 107 -0.38 -9.38 -6.67
C LEU A 107 -0.61 -8.15 -7.56
N GLU A 108 -1.60 -7.31 -7.23
CA GLU A 108 -1.83 -6.03 -7.89
C GLU A 108 -0.58 -5.16 -7.84
N GLY A 109 -0.08 -4.86 -6.65
CA GLY A 109 1.08 -4.00 -6.46
C GLY A 109 2.33 -4.57 -7.15
N TYR A 110 2.53 -5.89 -7.11
CA TYR A 110 3.64 -6.52 -7.80
C TYR A 110 3.56 -6.36 -9.32
N LEU A 111 2.36 -6.49 -9.89
CA LEU A 111 2.14 -6.38 -11.34
C LEU A 111 2.22 -4.93 -11.83
N THR A 112 1.72 -3.97 -11.05
CA THR A 112 1.47 -2.58 -11.50
C THR A 112 2.43 -1.53 -10.93
N ALA A 113 3.41 -1.90 -10.08
CA ALA A 113 4.30 -0.94 -9.42
C ALA A 113 4.91 0.16 -10.33
N PRO A 114 5.40 -0.14 -11.55
CA PRO A 114 5.90 0.91 -12.44
C PRO A 114 4.85 1.97 -12.76
N HIS A 115 3.62 1.54 -13.08
CA HIS A 115 2.52 2.46 -13.39
C HIS A 115 1.93 3.13 -12.16
N MET A 116 1.98 2.51 -10.97
CA MET A 116 1.67 3.22 -9.72
C MET A 116 2.63 4.40 -9.51
N TYR A 117 3.92 4.19 -9.78
CA TYR A 117 4.93 5.24 -9.66
C TYR A 117 4.74 6.36 -10.70
N ASP A 118 4.48 6.01 -11.95
CA ASP A 118 4.18 6.98 -13.01
C ASP A 118 2.90 7.76 -12.68
N HIS A 119 1.85 7.09 -12.22
CA HIS A 119 0.59 7.72 -11.83
C HIS A 119 0.77 8.70 -10.68
N PHE A 120 1.55 8.34 -9.66
CA PHE A 120 1.91 9.26 -8.57
C PHE A 120 2.67 10.46 -9.10
N THR A 121 3.69 10.25 -9.94
CA THR A 121 4.51 11.32 -10.52
C THR A 121 3.67 12.31 -11.34
N ASN A 122 2.66 11.80 -12.05
CA ASN A 122 1.76 12.60 -12.86
C ASN A 122 0.73 13.39 -12.02
N LEU A 123 0.14 12.76 -11.00
CA LEU A 123 -0.91 13.38 -10.19
C LEU A 123 -0.40 14.30 -9.08
N TYR A 124 0.74 13.99 -8.48
CA TYR A 124 1.30 14.77 -7.37
C TYR A 124 1.37 16.29 -7.68
N PRO A 125 1.97 16.76 -8.79
CA PRO A 125 2.02 18.18 -9.11
C PRO A 125 0.67 18.76 -9.52
N GLN A 126 -0.35 17.94 -9.81
CA GLN A 126 -1.71 18.42 -10.09
C GLN A 126 -2.41 18.86 -8.81
N LEU A 127 -2.34 18.05 -7.76
CA LEU A 127 -3.00 18.34 -6.49
C LEU A 127 -2.14 19.24 -5.59
N ILE A 128 -0.81 19.07 -5.62
CA ILE A 128 0.11 19.71 -4.67
C ILE A 128 0.88 20.82 -5.39
N LYS A 129 0.28 22.02 -5.41
CA LYS A 129 0.91 23.21 -5.99
C LYS A 129 1.92 23.89 -5.07
N ASN A 130 1.68 23.81 -3.76
CA ASN A 130 2.58 24.33 -2.73
C ASN A 130 3.06 23.18 -1.85
N PRO A 131 4.33 22.74 -1.94
CA PRO A 131 4.84 21.62 -1.17
C PRO A 131 4.67 21.75 0.35
N SER A 132 4.56 22.98 0.90
CA SER A 132 4.38 23.17 2.34
C SER A 132 3.03 22.67 2.88
N ILE A 133 2.05 22.43 2.01
CA ILE A 133 0.78 21.82 2.43
C ILE A 133 0.94 20.33 2.77
N MET A 134 2.00 19.70 2.26
CA MET A 134 2.20 18.26 2.37
C MET A 134 2.36 17.81 3.82
N ASP A 135 3.03 18.61 4.66
CA ASP A 135 3.18 18.28 6.09
C ASP A 135 1.83 18.18 6.82
N LYS A 136 0.85 19.01 6.41
CA LYS A 136 -0.50 18.95 6.99
C LYS A 136 -1.30 17.79 6.43
N VAL A 137 -1.23 17.56 5.12
CA VAL A 137 -1.91 16.45 4.44
C VAL A 137 -1.41 15.12 5.00
N GLN A 138 -0.09 14.92 5.03
CA GLN A 138 0.52 13.71 5.56
C GLN A 138 0.12 13.48 7.02
N ARG A 139 0.17 14.52 7.87
CA ARG A 139 -0.26 14.40 9.27
C ARG A 139 -1.73 14.04 9.42
N PHE A 140 -2.61 14.54 8.54
CA PHE A 140 -4.02 14.18 8.54
C PHE A 140 -4.20 12.70 8.15
N MET A 141 -3.58 12.28 7.05
CA MET A 141 -3.63 10.90 6.57
C MET A 141 -3.07 9.90 7.59
N GLU A 142 -1.95 10.22 8.24
CA GLU A 142 -1.38 9.40 9.31
C GLU A 142 -2.34 9.24 10.49
N LYS A 143 -2.99 10.33 10.94
CA LYS A 143 -4.00 10.27 12.00
C LYS A 143 -5.22 9.45 11.59
N GLN A 144 -5.67 9.60 10.34
CA GLN A 144 -6.81 8.86 9.79
C GLN A 144 -6.51 7.36 9.70
N ASP A 145 -5.33 6.97 9.20
CA ASP A 145 -4.90 5.56 9.15
C ASP A 145 -4.80 4.95 10.56
N MET A 146 -4.16 5.65 11.50
CA MET A 146 -4.08 5.20 12.90
C MET A 146 -5.46 5.03 13.54
N TRP A 147 -6.36 5.99 13.33
CA TRP A 147 -7.74 5.91 13.84
C TRP A 147 -8.47 4.70 13.24
N THR A 148 -8.34 4.49 11.94
CA THR A 148 -8.98 3.36 11.23
C THR A 148 -8.48 2.02 11.79
N ARG A 149 -7.16 1.84 11.87
CA ARG A 149 -6.55 0.60 12.39
C ARG A 149 -6.86 0.37 13.87
N LYS A 150 -6.96 1.43 14.68
CA LYS A 150 -7.40 1.33 16.07
C LYS A 150 -8.81 0.76 16.16
N ASN A 151 -9.75 1.31 15.39
CA ASN A 151 -11.14 0.86 15.43
C ASN A 151 -11.30 -0.57 14.89
N ILE A 152 -10.62 -0.95 13.81
CA ILE A 152 -10.59 -2.35 13.32
C ILE A 152 -10.17 -3.31 14.44
N LYS A 153 -9.15 -2.93 15.22
CA LYS A 153 -8.62 -3.78 16.31
C LYS A 153 -9.59 -3.86 17.50
N GLU A 154 -10.29 -2.78 17.81
CA GLU A 154 -11.18 -2.68 18.98
C GLU A 154 -12.57 -3.26 18.70
N GLN A 155 -13.07 -3.17 17.46
CA GLN A 155 -14.43 -3.53 17.06
C GLN A 155 -14.48 -4.86 16.28
N LYS A 156 -13.91 -5.94 16.84
CA LYS A 156 -13.67 -7.20 16.11
C LYS A 156 -14.94 -7.93 15.65
N ASP A 157 -16.02 -7.81 16.42
CA ASP A 157 -17.27 -8.51 16.13
C ASP A 157 -18.19 -7.70 15.21
N ASP A 158 -17.88 -6.41 15.01
CA ASP A 158 -18.65 -5.51 14.16
C ASP A 158 -18.41 -5.82 12.67
N PRO A 159 -19.48 -6.13 11.89
CA PRO A 159 -19.33 -6.46 10.48
C PRO A 159 -18.76 -5.32 9.63
N PHE A 160 -19.04 -4.07 9.96
CA PHE A 160 -18.51 -2.91 9.23
C PHE A 160 -17.00 -2.85 9.42
N TRP A 161 -16.52 -2.87 10.66
CA TRP A 161 -15.08 -2.81 10.96
C TRP A 161 -14.31 -4.04 10.47
N ARG A 162 -14.95 -5.21 10.44
CA ARG A 162 -14.38 -6.40 9.79
C ARG A 162 -14.11 -6.17 8.30
N HIS A 163 -15.07 -5.61 7.56
CA HIS A 163 -14.87 -5.33 6.13
C HIS A 163 -13.93 -4.14 5.88
N THR A 164 -13.91 -3.13 6.77
CA THR A 164 -12.84 -2.11 6.73
C THR A 164 -11.47 -2.76 6.89
N GLY A 165 -11.34 -3.77 7.77
CA GLY A 165 -10.13 -4.57 7.92
C GLY A 165 -9.70 -5.27 6.63
N TYR A 166 -10.65 -5.79 5.83
CA TYR A 166 -10.37 -6.40 4.53
C TYR A 166 -9.82 -5.40 3.51
N VAL A 167 -10.40 -4.20 3.43
CA VAL A 167 -9.89 -3.13 2.56
C VAL A 167 -8.48 -2.71 2.98
N MET A 168 -8.24 -2.54 4.28
CA MET A 168 -6.90 -2.20 4.79
C MET A 168 -5.87 -3.31 4.56
N ALA A 169 -6.27 -4.58 4.65
CA ALA A 169 -5.41 -5.71 4.32
C ALA A 169 -5.01 -5.71 2.83
N GLN A 170 -5.94 -5.38 1.93
CA GLN A 170 -5.64 -5.22 0.51
C GLN A 170 -4.68 -4.05 0.26
N LEU A 171 -4.86 -2.91 0.94
CA LEU A 171 -3.92 -1.78 0.87
C LEU A 171 -2.51 -2.15 1.35
N ASP A 172 -2.42 -2.88 2.47
CA ASP A 172 -1.15 -3.37 3.00
C ASP A 172 -0.48 -4.33 2.01
N GLY A 173 -1.27 -5.22 1.38
CA GLY A 173 -0.85 -6.08 0.29
C GLY A 173 -0.28 -5.28 -0.88
N LEU A 174 -1.04 -4.30 -1.38
CA LEU A 174 -0.68 -3.42 -2.50
C LEU A 174 0.69 -2.79 -2.29
N TYR A 175 0.92 -2.23 -1.10
CA TYR A 175 2.21 -1.65 -0.74
C TYR A 175 3.34 -2.68 -0.75
N VAL A 176 3.16 -3.82 -0.08
CA VAL A 176 4.20 -4.86 0.02
C VAL A 176 4.52 -5.49 -1.35
N GLY A 177 3.52 -5.70 -2.19
CA GLY A 177 3.68 -6.17 -3.56
C GLY A 177 4.50 -5.20 -4.41
N ALA A 178 4.17 -3.90 -4.33
CA ALA A 178 4.90 -2.86 -5.03
C ALA A 178 6.35 -2.74 -4.54
N LEU A 179 6.59 -2.85 -3.23
CA LEU A 179 7.94 -2.92 -2.67
C LEU A 179 8.74 -4.11 -3.22
N LYS A 180 8.12 -5.29 -3.27
CA LYS A 180 8.77 -6.50 -3.80
C LYS A 180 9.18 -6.31 -5.25
N ARG A 181 8.29 -5.74 -6.07
CA ARG A 181 8.56 -5.45 -7.48
C ARG A 181 9.70 -4.45 -7.64
N ALA A 182 9.67 -3.36 -6.87
CA ALA A 182 10.73 -2.36 -6.87
C ALA A 182 12.09 -2.94 -6.49
N TYR A 183 12.14 -3.82 -5.48
CA TYR A 183 13.36 -4.52 -5.09
C TYR A 183 13.91 -5.41 -6.21
N ILE A 184 13.07 -6.23 -6.85
CA ILE A 184 13.50 -7.16 -7.91
C ILE A 184 14.02 -6.40 -9.14
N GLU A 185 13.35 -5.32 -9.53
CA GLU A 185 13.72 -4.54 -10.73
C GLU A 185 14.65 -3.37 -10.41
N ASN A 186 15.19 -3.29 -9.19
CA ASN A 186 16.09 -2.22 -8.72
C ASN A 186 15.52 -0.81 -8.98
N MET A 187 14.21 -0.65 -8.79
CA MET A 187 13.50 0.63 -8.91
C MET A 187 13.41 1.31 -7.55
N LYS A 188 13.19 2.64 -7.58
CA LYS A 188 12.86 3.39 -6.37
C LYS A 188 11.54 2.87 -5.78
N PRO A 189 11.51 2.37 -4.53
CA PRO A 189 10.26 1.95 -3.91
C PRO A 189 9.37 3.15 -3.59
N MET A 190 8.07 2.99 -3.79
CA MET A 190 7.08 3.95 -3.27
C MET A 190 7.02 3.84 -1.74
N THR A 191 6.69 4.94 -1.06
CA THR A 191 6.36 4.92 0.37
C THR A 191 4.89 4.58 0.58
N MET A 192 4.53 4.10 1.77
CA MET A 192 3.11 3.89 2.12
C MET A 192 2.29 5.18 1.97
N SER A 193 2.86 6.34 2.33
CA SER A 193 2.19 7.63 2.16
C SER A 193 1.89 7.98 0.69
N GLN A 194 2.74 7.56 -0.25
CA GLN A 194 2.49 7.75 -1.69
C GLN A 194 1.37 6.82 -2.19
N VAL A 195 1.30 5.58 -1.69
CA VAL A 195 0.20 4.66 -1.99
C VAL A 195 -1.12 5.16 -1.41
N GLN A 196 -1.11 5.66 -0.17
CA GLN A 196 -2.27 6.30 0.47
C GLN A 196 -2.70 7.56 -0.29
N PHE A 197 -1.75 8.38 -0.76
CA PHE A 197 -2.05 9.55 -1.60
C PHE A 197 -2.84 9.16 -2.85
N LEU A 198 -2.41 8.10 -3.56
CA LEU A 198 -3.12 7.62 -4.76
C LEU A 198 -4.55 7.14 -4.44
N ASN A 199 -4.75 6.48 -3.31
CA ASN A 199 -6.07 6.00 -2.88
C ASN A 199 -6.98 7.12 -2.38
N ALA A 200 -6.42 8.28 -2.02
CA ALA A 200 -7.16 9.41 -1.47
C ALA A 200 -7.30 10.59 -2.44
N VAL A 201 -6.91 10.45 -3.72
CA VAL A 201 -6.92 11.56 -4.68
C VAL A 201 -8.26 12.31 -4.71
N GLY A 202 -9.38 11.58 -4.63
CA GLY A 202 -10.72 12.17 -4.54
C GLY A 202 -10.91 13.03 -3.28
N ASP A 203 -10.63 12.46 -2.10
CA ASP A 203 -10.71 13.14 -0.79
C ASP A 203 -9.68 14.26 -0.60
N LEU A 204 -8.59 14.24 -1.38
CA LEU A 204 -7.59 15.30 -1.31
C LEU A 204 -8.06 16.60 -1.99
N LEU A 205 -8.99 16.51 -2.94
CA LEU A 205 -9.51 17.69 -3.66
C LEU A 205 -10.23 18.66 -2.72
N ASP A 206 -10.93 18.17 -1.70
CA ASP A 206 -11.61 18.99 -0.68
C ASP A 206 -10.82 19.10 0.63
N LEU A 207 -10.01 18.11 0.99
CA LEU A 207 -9.16 18.20 2.18
C LEU A 207 -8.06 19.27 2.06
N ILE A 208 -7.33 19.33 0.95
CA ILE A 208 -6.23 20.30 0.75
C ILE A 208 -6.67 21.76 0.98
N PRO A 209 -7.76 22.27 0.35
CA PRO A 209 -8.21 23.63 0.62
C PRO A 209 -8.67 23.82 2.07
N SER A 210 -9.26 22.79 2.69
CA SER A 210 -9.67 22.83 4.10
C SER A 210 -8.49 22.94 5.08
N LEU A 211 -7.34 22.36 4.74
CA LEU A 211 -6.09 22.46 5.52
C LEU A 211 -5.29 23.76 5.27
N SER A 212 -5.66 24.52 4.24
CA SER A 212 -5.10 25.85 3.91
C SER A 212 -6.20 26.91 3.76
N PRO A 213 -6.90 27.29 4.86
CA PRO A 213 -7.86 28.37 4.80
C PRO A 213 -7.14 29.64 4.32
N THR A 214 -7.59 30.22 3.21
CA THR A 214 -7.12 31.56 2.81
C THR A 214 -7.64 32.58 3.83
N LYS A 215 -6.87 33.65 4.08
CA LYS A 215 -7.25 34.69 5.06
C LYS A 215 -8.47 35.52 4.66
N ASP A 216 -8.95 35.35 3.43
CA ASP A 216 -10.17 36.01 2.97
C ASP A 216 -11.38 35.23 3.49
N GLY A 217 -12.04 35.76 4.53
CA GLY A 217 -13.24 35.20 5.16
C GLY A 217 -14.49 35.21 4.27
N SER A 218 -14.34 35.35 2.96
CA SER A 218 -15.44 35.15 2.02
C SER A 218 -15.67 33.64 1.86
N MET A 219 -16.88 33.16 2.18
CA MET A 219 -17.29 31.78 1.94
C MET A 219 -17.34 31.41 0.43
N ASN A 220 -16.89 32.30 -0.44
CA ASN A 220 -16.80 32.10 -1.89
C ASN A 220 -15.57 31.27 -2.31
N VAL A 221 -14.72 30.84 -1.35
CA VAL A 221 -13.47 30.10 -1.60
C VAL A 221 -13.63 28.59 -1.49
N PHE A 222 -14.84 28.04 -1.67
CA PHE A 222 -14.95 26.68 -2.19
C PHE A 222 -14.70 26.74 -3.69
N LYS A 223 -13.47 27.07 -4.09
CA LYS A 223 -13.01 26.93 -5.46
C LYS A 223 -12.92 25.44 -5.73
N ARG A 224 -14.08 24.84 -6.01
CA ARG A 224 -14.24 23.44 -6.39
C ARG A 224 -13.22 23.19 -7.48
N TRP A 225 -12.32 22.24 -7.25
CA TRP A 225 -11.36 21.85 -8.27
C TRP A 225 -12.13 21.48 -9.53
N ASP A 226 -11.70 21.98 -10.68
CA ASP A 226 -12.36 21.77 -11.97
C ASP A 226 -12.25 20.31 -12.47
N MET A 227 -11.70 19.42 -11.63
CA MET A 227 -11.51 17.99 -11.87
C MET A 227 -12.74 17.14 -11.51
N GLY A 228 -13.94 17.73 -11.43
CA GLY A 228 -15.10 17.13 -10.75
C GLY A 228 -16.36 16.88 -11.61
N HIS A 229 -16.27 16.86 -12.94
CA HIS A 229 -17.44 16.70 -13.82
C HIS A 229 -17.60 15.25 -14.30
N CYS A 230 -18.12 14.38 -13.43
CA CYS A 230 -18.62 13.08 -13.87
C CYS A 230 -20.04 13.25 -14.42
N SER A 231 -20.32 12.68 -15.59
CA SER A 231 -21.69 12.55 -16.11
C SER A 231 -22.03 11.08 -16.21
N ALA A 232 -23.30 10.75 -15.93
CA ALA A 232 -23.84 9.40 -16.07
C ALA A 232 -25.18 9.48 -16.80
N LEU A 233 -25.39 8.56 -17.74
CA LEU A 233 -26.65 8.42 -18.45
C LEU A 233 -27.16 6.99 -18.22
N ILE A 234 -28.33 6.88 -17.60
CA ILE A 234 -29.06 5.62 -17.48
C ILE A 234 -30.25 5.76 -18.42
N LYS A 235 -30.31 4.90 -19.44
CA LYS A 235 -31.35 4.94 -20.46
C LYS A 235 -32.20 3.69 -20.48
#